data_AF-A0A9E5N0B7-F1
#
_entry.id   AF-A0A9E5N0B7-F1
#
_cell.length_a   1.000
_cell.length_b   1.000
_cell.length_c   1.000
_cell.angle_alpha   90.00
_cell.angle_beta   90.00
_cell.angle_gamma   90.00
#
_symmetry.space_group_name_H-M   'P 1'
#
loop_
_entity.id
_entity.type
_entity.pdbx_description
1 polymer ?
#
loop_
_entity_poly.entity_id
_entity_poly.type
_entity_poly.pdbx_seq_one_letter_code
_entity_poly.pdbx_strand_id
1 'polypeptide(L)'
;AMIEQVQQQQHELQQQSALLQTTLDSLGEGVIAADNSGKMTLFNHKAREILGQGISDKLPEAWPEEYGVVDGETGKLVPADKLPLVRALGGQTVAEHELCLRAA
;
A
#
# COMPACT_ATOMS: atom_id res chain seq x y z
N ALA A 1 -23.88 7.51 -31.06
CA ALA A 1 -23.77 6.04 -30.90
C ALA A 1 -22.43 5.63 -30.27
N MET A 2 -21.33 5.39 -31.01
CA MET A 2 -20.07 4.89 -30.41
C MET A 2 -19.39 5.87 -29.45
N ILE A 3 -19.36 7.18 -29.78
CA ILE A 3 -18.76 8.20 -28.91
C ILE A 3 -19.55 8.35 -27.60
N GLU A 4 -20.89 8.37 -27.68
CA GLU A 4 -21.76 8.42 -26.49
C GLU A 4 -21.60 7.18 -25.61
N GLN A 5 -21.46 5.99 -26.21
CA GLN A 5 -21.22 4.75 -25.47
C GLN A 5 -19.87 4.76 -24.75
N VAL A 6 -18.80 5.24 -25.40
CA VAL A 6 -17.47 5.40 -24.77
C VAL A 6 -17.53 6.41 -23.62
N GLN A 7 -18.22 7.53 -23.80
CA GLN A 7 -18.39 8.55 -22.75
C GLN A 7 -19.17 8.00 -21.54
N GLN A 8 -20.24 7.25 -21.78
CA GLN A 8 -21.01 6.62 -20.71
C GLN A 8 -20.17 5.63 -19.91
N GLN A 9 -19.42 4.76 -20.60
CA GLN A 9 -18.51 3.81 -19.94
C GLN A 9 -17.41 4.50 -19.14
N GLN A 10 -16.83 5.58 -19.68
CA GLN A 10 -15.84 6.38 -18.95
C GLN A 10 -16.43 7.02 -17.70
N HIS A 11 -17.66 7.54 -17.76
CA HIS A 11 -18.33 8.14 -16.62
C HIS A 11 -18.62 7.11 -15.52
N GLU A 12 -19.13 5.93 -15.89
CA GLU A 12 -19.37 4.83 -14.94
C GLU A 12 -18.08 4.37 -14.26
N LEU A 13 -16.99 4.20 -15.02
CA LEU A 13 -15.68 3.86 -14.47
C LEU A 13 -15.17 4.93 -13.50
N GLN A 14 -15.34 6.21 -13.84
CA GLN A 14 -14.96 7.31 -12.96
C GLN A 14 -15.76 7.29 -11.65
N GLN A 15 -17.08 7.06 -11.72
CA GLN A 15 -17.92 6.96 -10.53
C GLN A 15 -17.52 5.78 -9.64
N GLN A 16 -17.28 4.62 -10.22
CA GLN A 16 -16.82 3.43 -9.48
C GLN A 16 -15.45 3.66 -8.82
N SER A 17 -14.51 4.27 -9.55
CA SER A 17 -13.19 4.61 -9.01
C SER A 17 -13.29 5.61 -7.86
N ALA A 18 -14.15 6.62 -7.98
CA ALA A 18 -14.35 7.62 -6.94
C ALA A 18 -14.98 7.01 -5.68
N LEU A 19 -15.96 6.11 -5.84
CA LEU A 19 -16.58 5.38 -4.74
C LEU A 19 -15.57 4.48 -4.02
N LEU A 20 -14.74 3.73 -4.76
CA LEU A 20 -13.69 2.88 -4.19
C LEU A 20 -12.69 3.72 -3.38
N GLN A 21 -12.21 4.82 -3.97
CA GLN A 21 -11.26 5.71 -3.31
C GLN A 21 -11.84 6.30 -2.01
N THR A 22 -13.07 6.82 -2.08
CA THR A 22 -13.78 7.36 -0.91
C THR A 22 -13.96 6.32 0.18
N THR A 23 -14.30 5.08 -0.21
CA THR A 23 -14.48 3.97 0.73
C THR A 23 -13.16 3.69 1.45
N LEU A 24 -12.07 3.53 0.71
CA LEU A 24 -10.74 3.25 1.29
C LEU A 24 -10.23 4.40 2.16
N ASP A 25 -10.46 5.65 1.76
CA ASP A 25 -10.03 6.81 2.53
C ASP A 25 -10.87 7.04 3.81
N SER A 26 -12.08 6.48 3.86
CA SER A 26 -12.94 6.52 5.06
C SER A 26 -12.57 5.47 6.12
N LEU A 27 -11.73 4.48 5.77
CA LEU A 27 -11.32 3.43 6.71
C LEU A 27 -10.41 4.00 7.81
N GLY A 28 -10.64 3.53 9.04
CA GLY A 28 -9.75 3.81 10.18
C GLY A 28 -8.41 3.08 10.10
N GLU A 29 -8.26 2.14 9.16
CA GLU A 29 -7.09 1.31 8.95
C GLU A 29 -6.30 1.75 7.70
N GLY A 30 -4.98 1.59 7.75
CA GLY A 30 -4.12 1.83 6.59
C GLY A 30 -4.20 0.67 5.60
N VAL A 31 -4.45 0.97 4.33
CA VAL A 31 -4.49 -0.03 3.25
C VAL A 31 -3.42 0.29 2.21
N ILE A 32 -2.58 -0.72 1.93
CA ILE A 32 -1.52 -0.67 0.92
C ILE A 32 -1.69 -1.88 0.02
N ALA A 33 -1.57 -1.67 -1.30
CA ALA A 33 -1.53 -2.76 -2.27
C ALA A 33 -0.36 -2.56 -3.23
N ALA A 34 0.20 -3.67 -3.70
CA ALA A 34 1.20 -3.70 -4.75
C ALA A 34 0.77 -4.66 -5.88
N ASP A 35 1.23 -4.39 -7.10
CA ASP A 35 1.10 -5.33 -8.20
C ASP A 35 2.17 -6.44 -8.13
N ASN A 36 2.10 -7.41 -9.04
CA ASN A 36 3.00 -8.55 -9.08
C ASN A 36 4.48 -8.19 -9.35
N SER A 37 4.78 -6.95 -9.76
CA SER A 37 6.14 -6.45 -9.92
C SER A 37 6.71 -5.85 -8.63
N GLY A 38 5.89 -5.76 -7.57
CA GLY A 38 6.24 -5.14 -6.31
C GLY A 38 6.06 -3.63 -6.30
N LYS A 39 5.47 -3.06 -7.34
CA LYS A 39 5.13 -1.64 -7.36
C LYS A 39 3.87 -1.42 -6.52
N MET A 40 3.96 -0.55 -5.51
CA MET A 40 2.78 -0.13 -4.75
C MET A 40 1.82 0.64 -5.68
N THR A 41 0.58 0.17 -5.77
CA THR A 41 -0.48 0.73 -6.62
C THR A 41 -1.55 1.44 -5.81
N LEU A 42 -1.67 1.12 -4.51
CA LEU A 42 -2.66 1.71 -3.63
C LEU A 42 -2.03 2.07 -2.30
N PHE A 43 -2.41 3.23 -1.81
CA PHE A 43 -2.05 3.72 -0.49
C PHE A 43 -3.17 4.65 -0.04
N ASN A 44 -4.04 4.21 0.87
CA ASN A 44 -5.15 5.05 1.31
C ASN A 44 -4.66 6.21 2.18
N HIS A 45 -5.56 7.17 2.46
CA HIS A 45 -5.25 8.31 3.33
C HIS A 45 -4.66 7.89 4.68
N LYS A 46 -5.29 6.93 5.36
CA LYS A 46 -4.85 6.47 6.69
C LYS A 46 -3.44 5.86 6.67
N ALA A 47 -3.09 5.08 5.65
CA ALA A 47 -1.74 4.54 5.52
C ALA A 47 -0.71 5.68 5.43
N ARG A 48 -1.02 6.79 4.72
CA ARG A 48 -0.10 7.95 4.58
C ARG A 48 0.13 8.64 5.91
N GLU A 49 -0.91 8.73 6.72
CA GLU A 49 -0.80 9.26 8.07
C GLU A 49 0.08 8.37 8.96
N ILE A 50 -0.15 7.05 8.93
CA ILE A 50 0.59 6.08 9.76
C ILE A 50 2.08 6.04 9.38
N LEU A 51 2.38 5.98 8.08
CA LEU A 51 3.75 5.85 7.57
C LEU A 51 4.44 7.20 7.37
N GLY A 52 3.74 8.33 7.59
CA GLY A 52 4.25 9.69 7.44
C GLY A 52 4.52 10.12 5.99
N GLN A 53 4.37 9.22 5.02
CA GLN A 53 4.62 9.46 3.60
C GLN A 53 3.78 8.52 2.72
N GLY A 54 3.79 8.77 1.41
CA GLY A 54 3.02 8.02 0.42
C GLY A 54 3.76 6.84 -0.20
N ILE A 55 3.35 6.53 -1.44
CA ILE A 55 3.97 5.50 -2.28
C ILE A 55 5.44 5.87 -2.54
N SER A 56 6.34 4.93 -2.28
CA SER A 56 7.75 5.03 -2.65
C SER A 56 7.94 4.54 -4.08
N ASP A 57 8.75 5.26 -4.85
CA ASP A 57 9.24 4.82 -6.17
C ASP A 57 10.45 3.88 -6.05
N LYS A 58 10.94 3.64 -4.83
CA LYS A 58 12.10 2.76 -4.60
C LYS A 58 11.70 1.30 -4.57
N LEU A 59 12.70 0.45 -4.85
CA LEU A 59 12.57 -0.99 -4.76
C LEU A 59 12.32 -1.45 -3.31
N PRO A 60 11.70 -2.62 -3.11
CA PRO A 60 11.34 -3.11 -1.79
C PRO A 60 12.48 -3.21 -0.78
N GLU A 61 13.71 -3.37 -1.25
CA GLU A 61 14.92 -3.43 -0.43
C GLU A 61 15.15 -2.14 0.38
N ALA A 62 14.68 -0.99 -0.12
CA ALA A 62 14.85 0.30 0.54
C ALA A 62 13.71 0.65 1.52
N TRP A 63 12.61 -0.09 1.51
CA TRP A 63 11.42 0.23 2.31
C TRP A 63 11.64 0.20 3.82
N PRO A 64 12.42 -0.74 4.41
CA PRO A 64 12.64 -0.73 5.85
C PRO A 64 13.26 0.58 6.35
N GLU A 65 14.24 1.09 5.62
CA GLU A 65 14.92 2.34 5.94
C GLU A 65 14.03 3.55 5.70
N GLU A 66 13.31 3.56 4.58
CA GLU A 66 12.48 4.69 4.16
C GLU A 66 11.26 4.89 5.06
N TYR A 67 10.55 3.80 5.39
CA TYR A 67 9.37 3.84 6.25
C TYR A 67 9.70 3.62 7.73
N GLY A 68 10.99 3.42 8.08
CA GLY A 68 11.43 3.21 9.44
C GLY A 68 10.88 1.92 10.07
N VAL A 69 10.74 0.84 9.30
CA VAL A 69 10.20 -0.44 9.77
C VAL A 69 11.24 -1.15 10.64
N VAL A 70 10.93 -1.29 11.91
CA VAL A 70 11.79 -1.89 12.92
C VAL A 70 11.12 -3.07 13.61
N ASP A 71 11.95 -3.98 14.07
CA ASP A 71 11.56 -5.07 14.96
C ASP A 71 11.26 -4.49 16.36
N GLY A 72 10.10 -4.83 16.92
CA GLY A 72 9.61 -4.24 18.16
C GLY A 72 10.41 -4.60 19.41
N GLU A 73 11.11 -5.74 19.40
CA GLU A 73 11.91 -6.21 20.53
C GLU A 73 13.33 -5.63 20.48
N THR A 74 13.94 -5.63 19.31
CA THR A 74 15.36 -5.26 19.14
C THR A 74 15.56 -3.82 18.69
N GLY A 75 14.53 -3.15 18.18
CA GLY A 75 14.60 -1.80 17.61
C GLY A 75 15.42 -1.69 16.30
N LYS A 76 15.89 -2.83 15.77
CA LYS A 76 16.67 -2.88 14.53
C LYS A 76 15.75 -2.88 13.32
N LEU A 77 16.27 -2.41 12.18
CA LEU A 77 15.53 -2.46 10.91
C LEU A 77 15.18 -3.91 10.56
N VAL A 78 13.94 -4.11 10.14
CA VAL A 78 13.49 -5.41 9.63
C VAL A 78 14.12 -5.62 8.25
N PRO A 79 14.77 -6.77 7.99
CA PRO A 79 15.23 -7.11 6.64
C PRO A 79 14.09 -7.06 5.62
N ALA A 80 14.34 -6.51 4.43
CA ALA A 80 13.31 -6.30 3.42
C ALA A 80 12.59 -7.60 3.00
N ASP A 81 13.33 -8.71 2.91
CA ASP A 81 12.82 -10.04 2.60
C ASP A 81 11.88 -10.63 3.67
N LYS A 82 11.87 -10.04 4.88
CA LYS A 82 10.96 -10.40 5.96
C LYS A 82 9.71 -9.55 6.01
N LEU A 83 9.64 -8.44 5.26
CA LEU A 83 8.44 -7.63 5.20
C LEU A 83 7.26 -8.45 4.67
N PRO A 84 6.08 -8.40 5.31
CA PRO A 84 4.90 -9.14 4.88
C PRO A 84 4.55 -8.96 3.40
N LEU A 85 4.61 -7.72 2.90
CA LEU A 85 4.30 -7.43 1.50
C LEU A 85 5.32 -8.05 0.54
N VAL A 86 6.62 -8.03 0.89
CA VAL A 86 7.69 -8.64 0.08
C VAL A 86 7.56 -10.17 0.05
N ARG A 87 7.24 -10.78 1.19
CA ARG A 87 6.98 -12.22 1.28
C ARG A 87 5.76 -12.62 0.46
N ALA A 88 4.70 -11.80 0.49
CA ALA A 88 3.50 -12.02 -0.32
C ALA A 88 3.80 -11.92 -1.82
N LEU A 89 4.62 -10.96 -2.24
CA LEU A 89 5.12 -10.85 -3.63
C LEU A 89 5.92 -12.10 -4.06
N GLY A 90 6.63 -12.73 -3.12
CA GLY A 90 7.28 -14.03 -3.30
C GLY A 90 6.34 -15.24 -3.33
N GLY A 91 5.02 -15.03 -3.30
CA GLY A 91 4.00 -16.09 -3.34
C GLY A 91 3.70 -16.74 -1.98
N GLN A 92 4.22 -16.20 -0.88
CA GLN A 92 3.93 -16.72 0.45
C GLN A 92 2.60 -16.18 0.98
N THR A 93 1.79 -17.04 1.59
CA THR A 93 0.68 -16.57 2.43
C THR A 93 1.26 -16.09 3.76
N VAL A 94 1.00 -14.82 4.10
CA VAL A 94 1.44 -14.21 5.36
C VAL A 94 0.23 -14.07 6.26
N ALA A 95 0.30 -14.65 7.46
CA ALA A 95 -0.71 -14.44 8.51
C ALA A 95 -0.58 -13.02 9.09
N GLU A 96 -1.44 -12.68 10.04
CA GLU A 96 -1.31 -11.44 10.81
C GLU A 96 0.12 -11.29 11.36
N HIS A 97 0.75 -10.16 11.07
CA HIS A 97 2.14 -9.90 11.40
C HIS A 97 2.28 -8.46 11.88
N GLU A 98 2.77 -8.32 13.11
CA GLU A 98 3.00 -7.02 13.72
C GLU A 98 4.37 -6.46 13.29
N LEU A 99 4.38 -5.16 12.96
CA LEU A 99 5.58 -4.40 12.67
C LEU A 99 5.56 -3.12 13.50
N CYS A 100 6.73 -2.64 13.90
CA CYS A 100 6.86 -1.34 14.53
C CYS A 100 7.41 -0.33 13.54
N LEU A 101 6.91 0.89 13.61
CA LEU A 101 7.45 2.04 12.88
C LEU A 101 8.22 2.90 13.86
N ARG A 102 9.41 3.35 13.44
CA ARG A 102 10.15 4.35 14.20
C ARG A 102 9.39 5.68 14.09
N ALA A 103 9.09 6.29 15.23
CA ALA A 103 8.58 7.65 15.25
C ALA A 103 9.61 8.59 14.60
N ALA A 104 9.12 9.48 13.72
CA ALA A 104 9.94 10.53 13.11
C ALA A 104 10.51 11.50 14.15
#